data_AF-X1JZJ8-F1
#
_entry.id   AF-X1JZJ8-F1
#
_cell.length_a   1.000
_cell.length_b   1.000
_cell.length_c   1.000
_cell.angle_alpha   90.00
_cell.angle_beta   90.00
_cell.angle_gamma   90.00
#
_symmetry.space_group_name_H-M   'P 1'
#
loop_
_entity.id
_entity.type
_entity.pdbx_description
1 polymer ?
#
loop_
_entity_poly.entity_id
_entity_poly.type
_entity_poly.pdbx_seq_one_letter_code
_entity_poly.pdbx_strand_id
1 'polypeptide(L)'
;TKKIESIKTSVIKKSCFLGFDGYVDSLYSLVQSRMSAKKWTRMESMKFFGELLIDVAGSSANIERVLKKRIFGGFAPNTCRALNAFGVKIYLIAALGYPKLNEFYYQLPEVESIPISNPGQTLGLEFDDGKVM
;
A
#
# COMPACT_ATOMS: atom_id res chain seq x y z
N THR A 1 9.13 26.90 -0.33
CA THR A 1 10.16 26.68 0.71
C THR A 1 9.82 27.39 2.02
N LYS A 2 9.55 28.70 2.10
CA LYS A 2 9.10 29.35 3.37
C LYS A 2 7.71 28.95 3.91
N LYS A 3 6.73 28.68 3.04
CA LYS A 3 5.36 28.31 3.45
C LYS A 3 5.31 26.93 4.13
N ILE A 4 6.12 25.98 3.67
CA ILE A 4 6.21 24.63 4.28
C ILE A 4 6.83 24.72 5.67
N GLU A 5 7.88 25.52 5.84
CA GLU A 5 8.52 25.74 7.15
C GLU A 5 7.55 26.38 8.15
N SER A 6 6.82 27.42 7.73
CA SER A 6 5.78 28.06 8.56
C SER A 6 4.68 27.09 8.98
N ILE A 7 4.21 26.23 8.05
CA ILE A 7 3.21 25.22 8.35
C ILE A 7 3.76 24.19 9.35
N LYS A 8 5.00 23.70 9.16
CA LYS A 8 5.63 22.75 10.08
C LYS A 8 5.63 23.26 11.52
N THR A 9 6.02 24.51 11.75
CA THR A 9 6.05 25.09 13.11
C THR A 9 4.67 25.14 13.78
N SER A 10 3.60 25.32 13.01
CA SER A 10 2.23 25.31 13.52
C SER A 10 1.72 23.88 13.77
N VAL A 11 2.02 22.98 12.85
CA VAL A 11 1.50 21.60 12.80
C VAL A 11 2.12 20.70 13.87
N ILE A 12 3.40 20.89 14.22
CA ILE A 12 4.08 20.14 15.31
C ILE A 12 3.38 20.30 16.67
N LYS A 13 2.66 21.41 16.87
CA LYS A 13 1.90 21.67 18.12
C LYS A 13 0.52 21.00 18.14
N LYS A 14 0.14 20.29 17.08
CA LYS A 14 -1.18 19.66 16.94
C LYS A 14 -1.09 18.16 17.22
N SER A 15 -2.22 17.59 17.63
CA SER A 15 -2.44 16.16 17.68
C SER A 15 -3.53 15.73 16.69
N CYS A 16 -3.48 14.49 16.24
CA CYS A 16 -4.45 13.91 15.33
C CYS A 16 -4.83 12.50 15.77
N PHE A 17 -6.12 12.21 15.78
CA PHE A 17 -6.67 10.87 15.94
C PHE A 17 -6.91 10.26 14.56
N LEU A 18 -6.44 9.03 14.34
CA LEU A 18 -6.61 8.30 13.08
C LEU A 18 -7.14 6.89 13.36
N GLY A 19 -8.10 6.46 12.54
CA GLY A 19 -8.72 5.14 12.59
C GLY A 19 -9.84 4.99 11.57
N PHE A 20 -10.53 3.85 11.50
CA PHE A 20 -10.27 2.60 12.22
C PHE A 20 -9.72 1.49 11.30
N ASP A 21 -9.38 1.84 10.07
CA ASP A 21 -8.99 0.89 9.04
C ASP A 21 -7.51 0.49 9.12
N GLY A 22 -7.16 -0.63 8.48
CA GLY A 22 -5.81 -1.12 8.38
C GLY A 22 -5.74 -2.32 7.45
N TYR A 23 -4.78 -2.29 6.52
CA TYR A 23 -4.60 -3.30 5.50
C TYR A 23 -3.14 -3.70 5.37
N VAL A 24 -2.87 -4.88 4.82
CA VAL A 24 -1.57 -5.23 4.25
C VAL A 24 -1.76 -5.33 2.75
N ASP A 25 -1.16 -4.39 2.03
CA ASP A 25 -1.23 -4.30 0.59
C ASP A 25 -0.09 -5.10 -0.04
N SER A 26 -0.44 -6.14 -0.79
CA SER A 26 0.50 -6.90 -1.60
C SER A 26 0.48 -6.37 -3.03
N LEU A 27 1.50 -5.61 -3.41
CA LEU A 27 1.61 -4.98 -4.73
C LEU A 27 2.43 -5.87 -5.67
N TYR A 28 1.87 -6.14 -6.85
CA TYR A 28 2.42 -7.03 -7.86
C TYR A 28 2.63 -6.32 -9.19
N SER A 29 3.69 -6.74 -9.87
CA SER A 29 3.86 -6.49 -11.30
C SER A 29 3.39 -7.73 -12.07
N LEU A 30 2.66 -7.53 -13.17
CA LEU A 30 2.35 -8.63 -14.09
C LEU A 30 3.52 -8.89 -15.04
N VAL A 31 3.73 -10.15 -15.39
CA VAL A 31 4.75 -10.59 -16.34
C VAL A 31 4.12 -10.60 -17.73
N GLN A 32 4.74 -9.89 -18.67
CA GLN A 32 4.36 -9.93 -20.08
C GLN A 32 5.03 -11.10 -20.80
N SER A 33 6.34 -11.29 -20.59
CA SER A 33 7.08 -12.45 -21.08
C SER A 33 8.20 -12.86 -20.12
N ARG A 34 8.50 -14.15 -20.05
CA ARG A 34 9.55 -14.68 -19.18
C ARG A 34 10.61 -15.43 -19.98
N MET A 35 11.87 -15.03 -19.81
CA MET A 35 13.03 -15.67 -20.45
C MET A 35 13.73 -16.65 -19.49
N SER A 36 13.67 -16.38 -18.17
CA SER A 36 14.18 -17.26 -17.12
C SER A 36 13.54 -16.94 -15.77
N ALA A 37 13.88 -17.68 -14.71
CA ALA A 37 13.39 -17.39 -13.35
C ALA A 37 13.69 -15.96 -12.89
N LYS A 38 14.82 -15.38 -13.31
CA LYS A 38 15.26 -14.02 -12.93
C LYS A 38 15.05 -12.97 -14.03
N LYS A 39 14.87 -13.37 -15.29
CA LYS A 39 14.77 -12.46 -16.43
C LYS A 39 13.37 -12.55 -17.05
N TRP A 40 12.63 -11.45 -16.96
CA TRP A 40 11.27 -11.32 -17.47
C TRP A 40 11.00 -9.85 -17.82
N THR A 41 10.01 -9.62 -18.67
CA THR A 41 9.53 -8.29 -19.05
C THR A 41 8.24 -8.00 -18.30
N ARG A 42 8.15 -6.80 -17.72
CA ARG A 42 6.96 -6.36 -17.00
C ARG A 42 5.90 -5.91 -17.99
N MET A 43 4.65 -6.26 -17.71
CA MET A 43 3.50 -5.69 -18.37
C MET A 43 3.27 -4.28 -17.82
N GLU A 44 3.56 -3.26 -18.63
CA GLU A 44 3.56 -1.85 -18.22
C GLU A 44 2.20 -1.17 -18.39
N SER A 45 1.32 -1.66 -19.25
CA SER A 45 0.02 -1.04 -19.52
C SER A 45 -1.16 -1.87 -19.05
N MET A 46 -2.03 -1.25 -18.26
CA MET A 46 -3.33 -1.76 -17.83
C MET A 46 -4.27 -1.91 -19.02
N LYS A 47 -4.16 -1.05 -20.05
CA LYS A 47 -4.88 -1.23 -21.32
C LYS A 47 -4.49 -2.54 -22.00
N PHE A 48 -3.18 -2.81 -22.13
CA PHE A 48 -2.70 -4.08 -22.69
C PHE A 48 -3.20 -5.29 -21.90
N PHE A 49 -3.22 -5.18 -20.56
CA PHE A 49 -3.80 -6.23 -19.72
C PHE A 49 -5.29 -6.48 -20.02
N GLY A 50 -6.07 -5.40 -20.19
CA GLY A 50 -7.48 -5.50 -20.55
C GLY A 50 -7.71 -6.15 -21.92
N GLU A 51 -6.93 -5.77 -22.93
CA GLU A 51 -6.97 -6.36 -24.28
C GLU A 51 -6.64 -7.86 -24.22
N LEU A 52 -5.59 -8.24 -23.48
CA LEU A 52 -5.23 -9.64 -23.27
C LEU A 52 -6.37 -10.45 -22.64
N LEU A 53 -7.09 -9.89 -21.66
CA LEU A 53 -8.23 -10.57 -21.03
C LEU A 53 -9.40 -10.78 -22.01
N ILE A 54 -9.64 -9.81 -22.90
CA ILE A 54 -10.67 -9.93 -23.93
C ILE A 54 -10.30 -11.03 -24.93
N ASP A 55 -9.05 -11.04 -25.40
CA ASP A 55 -8.58 -11.99 -26.41
C ASP A 55 -8.63 -13.45 -25.95
N VAL A 56 -8.42 -13.70 -24.66
CA VAL A 56 -8.42 -15.05 -24.07
C VAL A 56 -9.78 -15.44 -23.49
N ALA A 57 -10.78 -14.56 -23.53
CA ALA A 57 -12.11 -14.84 -23.02
C ALA A 57 -12.74 -16.05 -23.76
N GLY A 58 -13.29 -16.99 -23.00
CA GLY A 58 -13.79 -18.27 -23.54
C GLY A 58 -12.71 -19.36 -23.67
N SER A 59 -11.47 -19.07 -23.29
CA SER A 59 -10.37 -20.04 -23.16
C SER A 59 -9.69 -19.91 -21.79
N SER A 60 -8.61 -20.67 -21.56
CA SER A 60 -7.75 -20.56 -20.38
C SER A 60 -6.48 -19.78 -20.70
N ALA A 61 -6.09 -18.84 -19.83
CA ALA A 61 -4.81 -18.15 -19.90
C ALA A 61 -4.13 -18.10 -18.52
N ASN A 62 -2.80 -18.15 -18.53
CA ASN A 62 -2.00 -17.94 -17.32
C ASN A 62 -1.45 -16.51 -17.30
N ILE A 63 -1.76 -15.76 -16.25
CA ILE A 63 -1.24 -14.42 -16.02
C ILE A 63 -0.31 -14.48 -14.81
N GLU A 64 0.99 -14.46 -15.07
CA GLU A 64 1.99 -14.54 -14.01
C GLU A 64 2.17 -13.18 -13.32
N ARG A 65 2.33 -13.20 -11.99
CA ARG A 65 2.54 -12.04 -11.13
C ARG A 65 3.81 -12.18 -10.29
N VAL A 66 4.55 -11.08 -10.14
CA VAL A 66 5.75 -11.01 -9.30
C VAL A 66 5.50 -10.01 -8.18
N LEU A 67 5.68 -10.45 -6.92
CA LEU A 67 5.50 -9.59 -5.75
C LEU A 67 6.58 -8.51 -5.74
N LYS A 68 6.17 -7.24 -5.78
CA LYS A 68 7.05 -6.08 -5.70
C LYS A 68 7.24 -5.63 -4.26
N LYS A 69 6.14 -5.54 -3.50
CA LYS A 69 6.16 -5.05 -2.13
C LYS A 69 4.97 -5.56 -1.34
N ARG A 70 5.19 -5.84 -0.04
CA ARG A 70 4.13 -5.87 0.97
C ARG A 70 4.28 -4.67 1.87
N ILE A 71 3.20 -3.90 2.00
CA ILE A 71 3.22 -2.69 2.81
C ILE A 71 1.96 -2.59 3.66
N PHE A 72 2.10 -2.13 4.90
CA PHE A 72 0.91 -1.72 5.67
C PHE A 72 0.20 -0.59 4.92
N GLY A 73 -1.12 -0.65 4.80
CA GLY A 73 -1.96 0.22 3.98
C GLY A 73 -3.26 0.59 4.67
N GLY A 74 -4.17 1.23 3.93
CA GLY A 74 -5.37 1.87 4.48
C GLY A 74 -5.19 3.37 4.70
N PHE A 75 -6.31 4.08 4.81
CA PHE A 75 -6.37 5.51 5.04
C PHE A 75 -5.64 5.91 6.33
N ALA A 76 -5.96 5.28 7.46
CA ALA A 76 -5.36 5.64 8.75
C ALA A 76 -3.83 5.39 8.77
N PRO A 77 -3.31 4.22 8.34
CA PRO A 77 -1.86 3.99 8.31
C PRO A 77 -1.11 4.87 7.28
N ASN A 78 -1.70 5.15 6.11
CA ASN A 78 -1.10 6.03 5.12
C ASN A 78 -1.06 7.49 5.58
N THR A 79 -2.17 7.98 6.15
CA THR A 79 -2.25 9.33 6.73
C THR A 79 -1.32 9.46 7.93
N CYS A 80 -1.19 8.40 8.73
CA CYS A 80 -0.27 8.36 9.86
C CYS A 80 1.18 8.62 9.42
N ARG A 81 1.66 7.90 8.40
CA ARG A 81 3.00 8.13 7.82
C ARG A 81 3.20 9.57 7.35
N ALA A 82 2.21 10.12 6.64
CA ALA A 82 2.29 11.48 6.12
C ALA A 82 2.35 12.51 7.26
N LEU A 83 1.42 12.46 8.22
CA LEU A 83 1.35 13.43 9.32
C LEU A 83 2.54 13.30 10.28
N ASN A 84 3.02 12.08 10.54
CA ASN A 84 4.20 11.86 11.37
C ASN A 84 5.46 12.46 10.74
N ALA A 85 5.59 12.42 9.41
CA ALA A 85 6.70 13.07 8.69
C ALA A 85 6.69 14.62 8.83
N PHE A 86 5.56 15.20 9.23
CA PHE A 86 5.45 16.63 9.60
C PHE A 86 5.60 16.88 11.11
N GLY A 87 5.84 15.84 11.92
CA GLY A 87 6.00 15.93 13.38
C GLY A 87 4.70 16.12 14.15
N VAL A 88 3.55 15.78 13.56
CA VAL A 88 2.25 15.76 14.27
C VAL A 88 2.24 14.65 15.30
N LYS A 89 1.72 14.92 16.49
CA LYS A 89 1.45 13.86 17.48
C LYS A 89 0.24 13.03 17.04
N ILE A 90 0.39 11.72 16.92
CA ILE A 90 -0.67 10.84 16.39
C ILE A 90 -1.12 9.84 17.44
N TYR A 91 -2.44 9.64 17.50
CA TYR A 91 -3.12 8.56 18.20
C TYR A 91 -3.78 7.67 17.15
N LEU A 92 -3.27 6.45 16.98
CA LEU A 92 -3.69 5.53 15.91
C LEU A 92 -4.48 4.34 16.47
N ILE A 93 -5.78 4.31 16.26
CA ILE A 93 -6.62 3.16 16.61
C ILE A 93 -7.05 2.48 15.31
N ALA A 94 -6.51 1.30 15.02
CA ALA A 94 -6.64 0.69 13.69
C ALA A 94 -6.50 -0.84 13.72
N ALA A 95 -6.84 -1.48 12.60
CA ALA A 95 -6.64 -2.90 12.38
C ALA A 95 -5.14 -3.23 12.18
N LEU A 96 -4.35 -3.23 13.27
CA LEU A 96 -2.88 -3.32 13.26
C LEU A 96 -2.33 -4.74 13.52
N GLY A 97 -3.20 -5.70 13.84
CA GLY A 97 -2.86 -7.06 14.26
C GLY A 97 -3.33 -7.35 15.69
N TYR A 98 -4.01 -8.48 15.89
CA TYR A 98 -4.48 -8.93 17.21
C TYR A 98 -4.33 -10.46 17.36
N PRO A 99 -3.86 -10.99 18.52
CA PRO A 99 -3.45 -10.26 19.73
C PRO A 99 -2.03 -9.68 19.67
N LYS A 100 -1.29 -9.98 18.60
CA LYS A 100 0.04 -9.42 18.32
C LYS A 100 -0.04 -8.52 17.10
N LEU A 101 0.77 -7.46 17.09
CA LEU A 101 0.95 -6.61 15.93
C LEU A 101 1.36 -7.44 14.71
N ASN A 102 0.81 -7.09 13.56
CA ASN A 102 1.13 -7.75 12.30
C ASN A 102 2.62 -7.58 11.97
N GLU A 103 3.20 -8.56 11.27
CA GLU A 103 4.62 -8.57 10.92
C GLU A 103 5.06 -7.35 10.10
N PHE A 104 4.17 -6.65 9.40
CA PHE A 104 4.48 -5.43 8.63
C PHE A 104 4.33 -4.13 9.44
N TYR A 105 3.94 -4.20 10.72
CA TYR A 105 3.75 -3.02 11.56
C TYR A 105 5.02 -2.18 11.71
N TYR A 106 6.21 -2.80 11.66
CA TYR A 106 7.51 -2.09 11.72
C TYR A 106 7.69 -1.02 10.63
N GLN A 107 6.86 -1.03 9.58
CA GLN A 107 6.88 -0.05 8.49
C GLN A 107 6.10 1.24 8.82
N LEU A 108 5.35 1.25 9.92
CA LEU A 108 4.66 2.43 10.42
C LEU A 108 5.58 3.23 11.36
N PRO A 109 5.39 4.55 11.45
CA PRO A 109 6.10 5.36 12.42
C PRO A 109 5.74 4.92 13.84
N GLU A 110 6.67 5.13 14.77
CA GLU A 110 6.42 4.92 16.19
C GLU A 110 5.46 6.01 16.70
N VAL A 111 4.23 5.61 17.03
CA VAL A 111 3.14 6.48 17.51
C VAL A 111 2.36 5.78 18.62
N GLU A 112 1.56 6.53 19.38
CA GLU A 112 0.62 5.96 20.33
C GLU A 112 -0.46 5.20 19.55
N SER A 113 -0.48 3.87 19.63
CA SER A 113 -1.41 3.05 18.85
C SER A 113 -2.14 1.98 19.66
N ILE A 114 -3.37 1.68 19.24
CA ILE A 114 -4.22 0.64 19.82
C ILE A 114 -4.68 -0.29 18.69
N PRO A 115 -4.19 -1.54 18.63
CA PRO A 115 -4.68 -2.53 17.68
C PRO A 115 -6.10 -3.00 18.04
N ILE A 116 -7.03 -2.96 17.09
CA ILE A 116 -8.43 -3.40 17.31
C ILE A 116 -8.79 -4.71 16.61
N SER A 117 -8.03 -5.09 15.57
CA SER A 117 -8.24 -6.33 14.81
C SER A 117 -7.01 -6.67 13.97
N ASN A 118 -7.05 -7.83 13.30
CA ASN A 118 -6.12 -8.12 12.21
C ASN A 118 -6.39 -7.22 10.99
N PRO A 119 -5.34 -6.79 10.26
CA PRO A 119 -5.51 -5.99 9.05
C PRO A 119 -6.19 -6.80 7.95
N GLY A 120 -6.99 -6.11 7.13
CA GLY A 120 -7.44 -6.66 5.85
C GLY A 120 -6.27 -6.96 4.93
N GLN A 121 -6.47 -7.80 3.92
CA GLN A 121 -5.46 -8.08 2.91
C GLN A 121 -5.93 -7.52 1.58
N THR A 122 -5.07 -6.79 0.88
CA THR A 122 -5.36 -6.34 -0.49
C THR A 122 -4.28 -6.83 -1.45
N LEU A 123 -4.64 -6.93 -2.71
CA LEU A 123 -3.74 -7.27 -3.80
C LEU A 123 -3.85 -6.18 -4.85
N GLY A 124 -2.75 -5.46 -5.09
CA GLY A 124 -2.69 -4.46 -6.15
C GLY A 124 -1.89 -4.97 -7.35
N LEU A 125 -2.42 -4.79 -8.56
CA LEU A 125 -1.69 -4.95 -9.82
C LEU A 125 -1.26 -3.56 -10.30
N GLU A 126 0.05 -3.31 -10.40
CA GLU A 126 0.60 -2.00 -10.75
C GLU A 126 1.10 -1.94 -12.20
N PHE A 127 0.59 -0.95 -12.92
CA PHE A 127 0.97 -0.57 -14.28
C PHE A 127 1.49 0.87 -14.27
N ASP A 128 2.05 1.33 -15.38
CA ASP A 128 2.53 2.71 -15.52
C ASP A 128 1.37 3.68 -15.80
N ASP A 129 0.29 3.17 -16.37
CA ASP A 129 -0.96 3.90 -16.67
C ASP A 129 -2.06 3.68 -15.62
N GLY A 130 -1.80 2.95 -14.54
CA GLY A 130 -2.81 2.74 -13.49
C GLY A 130 -2.54 1.59 -12.52
N LYS A 131 -3.57 1.27 -11.75
CA LYS A 131 -3.57 0.12 -10.84
C LYS A 131 -4.97 -0.47 -10.71
N VAL A 132 -5.03 -1.78 -10.46
CA VAL A 132 -6.26 -2.50 -10.06
C VAL A 132 -6.03 -3.07 -8.67
N MET A 133 -7.01 -2.94 -7.77
CA MET A 133 -6.95 -3.48 -6.40
C MET A 133 -8.19 -4.30 -6.06
#